data_AF-A0A4Y7LKF0-F1
#
_entry.id   AF-A0A4Y7LKF0-F1
#
_cell.length_a   1.000
_cell.length_b   1.000
_cell.length_c   1.000
_cell.angle_alpha   90.00
_cell.angle_beta   90.00
_cell.angle_gamma   90.00
#
_symmetry.space_group_name_H-M   'P 1'
#
loop_
_entity.id
_entity.type
_entity.pdbx_description
1 polymer ?
#
loop_
_entity_poly.entity_id
_entity_poly.type
_entity_poly.pdbx_seq_one_letter_code
_entity_poly.pdbx_strand_id
1 'polypeptide(L)'
;MVNPPLLCTSPIKYQFANHSSPDYKKNGSGKLKLRLINQRGDFSFALFSGGIAKPKLIAVSNTVQFQNPNAPVYPRLAQGKAWSEVGSLNSHS
;
A
#
# COMPACT_ATOMS: atom_id res chain seq x y z
N MET A 1 15.13 -8.06 -14.33
CA MET A 1 14.01 -7.49 -15.12
C MET A 1 13.34 -6.45 -14.23
N VAL A 2 13.22 -5.20 -14.69
CA VAL A 2 12.56 -4.14 -13.91
C VAL A 2 11.09 -4.10 -14.31
N ASN A 3 10.19 -4.19 -13.33
CA ASN A 3 8.76 -4.22 -13.59
C ASN A 3 8.14 -2.83 -13.39
N PRO A 4 7.28 -2.37 -14.30
CA PRO A 4 6.54 -1.13 -14.12
C PRO A 4 5.53 -1.27 -12.95
N PRO A 5 5.13 -0.17 -12.29
CA PRO A 5 5.45 1.22 -12.62
C PRO A 5 6.86 1.64 -12.19
N LEU A 6 7.60 2.26 -13.11
CA LEU A 6 8.98 2.69 -12.89
C LEU A 6 9.02 4.06 -12.19
N LEU A 7 8.67 4.09 -10.91
CA LEU A 7 8.74 5.26 -10.04
C LEU A 7 9.97 5.19 -9.14
N CYS A 8 10.55 6.34 -8.77
CA CYS A 8 11.66 6.38 -7.80
C CYS A 8 11.25 5.79 -6.43
N THR A 9 9.96 5.87 -6.09
CA THR A 9 9.38 5.27 -4.89
C THR A 9 8.34 4.25 -5.32
N SER A 10 8.56 2.98 -4.98
CA SER A 10 7.60 1.92 -5.29
C SER A 10 6.32 2.08 -4.47
N PRO A 11 5.13 2.04 -5.09
CA PRO A 11 3.88 2.13 -4.34
C PRO A 11 3.62 0.85 -3.53
N ILE A 12 3.00 1.00 -2.36
CA ILE A 12 2.59 -0.15 -1.52
C ILE A 12 1.55 -1.01 -2.25
N LYS A 13 0.64 -0.37 -2.99
CA LYS A 13 -0.37 -0.97 -3.86
C LYS A 13 -0.90 0.08 -4.84
N TYR A 14 -1.51 -0.36 -5.94
CA TYR A 14 -2.21 0.52 -6.87
C TYR A 14 -3.46 -0.16 -7.43
N GLN A 15 -4.37 0.63 -7.98
CA GLN A 15 -5.57 0.17 -8.65
C GLN A 15 -5.97 1.17 -9.74
N PHE A 16 -6.61 0.70 -10.81
CA PHE A 16 -7.15 1.58 -11.84
C PHE A 16 -8.35 2.39 -11.32
N ALA A 17 -8.45 3.64 -11.74
CA ALA A 17 -9.51 4.56 -11.31
C ALA A 17 -10.92 4.10 -11.69
N ASN A 18 -11.06 3.27 -12.72
CA ASN A 18 -12.35 2.72 -13.16
C ASN A 18 -12.76 1.40 -12.44
N HIS A 19 -11.95 0.88 -11.52
CA HIS A 19 -12.15 -0.46 -10.93
C HIS A 19 -13.52 -0.64 -10.27
N SER A 20 -13.94 0.32 -9.44
CA SER A 20 -15.29 0.36 -8.84
C SER A 20 -16.14 1.50 -9.40
N SER A 21 -15.72 2.11 -10.50
CA SER A 21 -16.41 3.22 -11.16
C SER A 21 -16.32 3.05 -12.68
N PRO A 22 -17.13 2.16 -13.28
CA PRO A 22 -17.01 1.79 -14.70
C PRO A 22 -17.10 2.99 -15.65
N ASP A 23 -17.92 3.99 -15.31
CA ASP A 23 -18.09 5.22 -16.10
C ASP A 23 -17.02 6.29 -15.86
N TYR A 24 -15.97 6.00 -15.09
CA TYR A 24 -14.85 6.94 -14.84
C TYR A 24 -14.28 7.54 -16.13
N LYS A 25 -14.20 6.74 -17.20
CA LYS A 25 -13.72 7.20 -18.51
C LYS A 25 -14.61 8.27 -19.16
N LYS A 26 -15.91 8.29 -18.82
CA LYS A 26 -16.88 9.25 -19.38
C LYS A 26 -16.99 10.51 -18.52
N ASN A 27 -17.01 10.35 -17.19
CA ASN A 27 -17.32 11.44 -16.25
C ASN A 27 -16.08 12.01 -15.52
N GLY A 28 -14.93 11.36 -15.60
CA GLY A 28 -13.72 11.75 -14.87
C GLY A 28 -13.82 11.63 -13.34
N SER A 29 -14.83 10.93 -12.83
CA SER A 29 -15.14 10.83 -11.41
C SER A 29 -15.29 9.38 -10.97
N GLY A 30 -14.68 9.04 -9.84
CA GLY A 30 -14.68 7.69 -9.31
C GLY A 30 -14.31 7.64 -7.85
N LYS A 31 -14.57 6.49 -7.23
CA LYS A 31 -14.21 6.21 -5.83
C LYS A 31 -13.62 4.82 -5.73
N LEU A 32 -12.60 4.67 -4.89
CA LEU A 32 -11.98 3.40 -4.54
C LEU A 32 -12.06 3.19 -3.03
N LYS A 33 -12.40 1.97 -2.60
CA LYS A 33 -12.32 1.55 -1.20
C LYS A 33 -11.08 0.69 -1.01
N LEU A 34 -10.11 1.19 -0.26
CA LEU A 34 -8.84 0.50 -0.01
C LEU A 34 -8.74 0.15 1.47
N ARG A 35 -8.34 -1.10 1.77
CA ARG A 35 -7.98 -1.51 3.12
C ARG A 35 -6.47 -1.30 3.31
N LEU A 36 -6.12 -0.42 4.23
CA LEU A 36 -4.74 -0.18 4.65
C LEU A 36 -4.39 -1.08 5.83
N ILE A 37 -3.10 -1.34 6.01
CA ILE A 37 -2.54 -2.05 7.16
C ILE A 37 -1.52 -1.14 7.82
N ASN A 38 -1.41 -1.18 9.15
CA ASN A 38 -0.45 -0.35 9.86
C ASN A 38 0.96 -0.92 9.68
N GLN A 39 1.85 -0.15 9.06
CA GLN A 39 3.24 -0.53 8.82
C GLN A 39 4.20 0.63 9.12
N ARG A 40 3.93 1.36 10.22
CA ARG A 40 4.74 2.46 10.78
C ARG A 40 4.72 3.79 10.00
N GLY A 41 4.48 3.78 8.70
CA GLY A 41 4.37 5.00 7.88
C GLY A 41 2.98 5.62 7.83
N ASP A 42 2.93 6.89 7.41
CA ASP A 42 1.73 7.53 6.89
C ASP A 42 1.51 7.14 5.41
N PHE A 43 0.35 7.54 4.87
CA PHE A 43 -0.05 7.22 3.51
C PHE A 43 -0.51 8.47 2.79
N SER A 44 -0.05 8.65 1.56
CA SER A 44 -0.64 9.56 0.59
C SER A 44 -1.05 8.78 -0.66
N PHE A 45 -2.08 9.25 -1.35
CA PHE A 45 -2.56 8.64 -2.58
C PHE A 45 -2.26 9.56 -3.75
N ALA A 46 -1.72 8.99 -4.83
CA ALA A 46 -1.40 9.72 -6.05
C ALA A 46 -2.24 9.21 -7.22
N LEU A 47 -2.82 10.14 -7.98
CA LEU A 47 -3.54 9.84 -9.21
C LEU A 47 -2.61 10.04 -10.40
N PHE A 48 -2.51 9.02 -11.25
CA PHE A 48 -1.68 9.03 -12.45
C PHE A 48 -2.53 8.86 -13.72
N SER A 49 -2.05 9.46 -14.81
CA SER A 49 -2.43 9.09 -16.20
C SER A 49 -1.28 8.39 -16.91
N GLY A 50 -1.48 8.02 -18.19
CA GLY A 50 -0.44 7.39 -19.01
C GLY A 50 -0.23 5.89 -18.74
N GLY A 51 -1.05 5.30 -17.88
CA GLY A 51 -0.98 3.88 -17.54
C GLY A 51 0.24 3.52 -16.69
N ILE A 52 0.47 2.22 -16.49
CA ILE A 52 1.53 1.71 -15.59
C ILE A 52 2.93 1.89 -16.23
N ALA A 53 3.02 1.80 -17.56
CA ALA A 53 4.30 1.87 -18.27
C ALA A 53 4.85 3.30 -18.39
N LYS A 54 3.99 4.31 -18.48
CA LYS A 54 4.39 5.73 -18.65
C LYS A 54 3.56 6.63 -17.71
N PRO A 55 3.70 6.46 -16.38
CA PRO A 55 2.88 7.17 -15.43
C PRO A 55 3.18 8.67 -15.44
N LYS A 56 2.14 9.51 -15.47
CA LYS A 56 2.21 10.95 -15.29
C LYS A 56 1.37 11.37 -14.09
N LEU A 57 2.00 11.94 -13.07
CA LEU A 57 1.32 12.40 -11.86
C LEU A 57 0.34 13.54 -12.21
N ILE A 58 -0.90 13.44 -11.75
CA ILE A 58 -1.95 14.46 -11.95
C ILE A 58 -2.34 15.12 -10.62
N ALA A 59 -2.45 14.33 -9.55
CA ALA A 59 -2.86 14.84 -8.25
C ALA A 59 -2.31 13.98 -7.11
N VAL A 60 -2.17 14.58 -5.93
CA VAL A 60 -1.81 13.92 -4.67
C VAL A 60 -2.86 14.29 -3.63
N SER A 61 -3.29 13.31 -2.82
CA SER A 61 -4.24 13.53 -1.73
C SER A 61 -3.58 14.18 -0.51
N ASN A 62 -4.39 14.51 0.49
CA ASN A 62 -3.88 14.69 1.84
C ASN A 62 -3.25 13.39 2.38
N THR A 63 -2.38 13.55 3.37
CA THR A 63 -1.82 12.44 4.14
C THR A 63 -2.89 11.86 5.08
N VAL A 64 -2.87 10.54 5.27
CA VAL A 64 -3.62 9.81 6.30
C VAL A 64 -2.68 8.92 7.10
N GLN A 65 -2.92 8.78 8.40
CA GLN A 65 -2.09 7.96 9.28
C GLN A 65 -2.94 7.12 10.22
N PHE A 66 -2.40 5.98 10.67
CA PHE A 66 -2.97 5.24 11.79
C PHE A 66 -2.76 6.04 13.10
N GLN A 67 -3.67 5.85 14.06
CA GLN A 67 -3.61 6.59 15.34
C GLN A 67 -2.29 6.34 16.10
N ASN A 68 -1.78 5.10 16.07
CA ASN A 68 -0.44 4.77 16.57
C ASN A 68 0.33 4.00 15.47
N PRO A 69 1.12 4.69 14.63
CA PRO A 69 1.89 4.03 13.58
C PRO A 69 2.91 3.01 14.14
N ASN A 70 3.43 3.25 15.34
CA ASN A 70 4.45 2.41 15.98
C ASN A 70 3.88 1.30 16.86
N ALA A 71 2.58 1.00 16.76
CA ALA A 71 1.98 -0.10 17.49
C ALA A 71 2.67 -1.45 17.16
N PRO A 72 2.88 -2.35 18.14
CA PRO A 72 3.35 -3.71 17.85
C PRO A 72 2.33 -4.44 16.96
N VAL A 73 2.77 -4.92 15.80
CA VAL A 73 1.90 -5.51 14.77
C VAL A 73 2.48 -6.79 14.19
N TYR A 74 1.59 -7.70 13.78
CA TYR A 74 1.88 -8.95 13.06
C TYR A 74 2.86 -9.91 13.75
N PRO A 75 2.65 -10.28 15.03
CA PRO A 75 3.48 -11.31 15.66
C PRO A 75 3.36 -12.63 14.90
N ARG A 76 4.49 -13.32 14.74
CA ARG A 76 4.54 -14.66 14.15
C ARG A 76 5.18 -15.59 15.16
N LEU A 77 4.57 -16.74 15.43
CA LEU A 77 5.16 -17.75 16.30
C LEU A 77 6.07 -18.67 15.50
N ALA A 78 7.18 -19.06 16.10
CA ALA A 78 8.08 -20.07 15.56
C ALA A 78 8.65 -20.93 16.70
N GLN A 79 9.03 -22.16 16.39
CA GLN A 79 9.72 -23.01 17.37
C GLN A 79 11.05 -22.37 17.74
N GLY A 80 11.33 -22.36 19.04
CA GLY A 80 12.61 -21.92 19.59
C GLY A 80 13.71 -22.95 19.36
N LYS A 81 14.83 -22.79 20.08
CA LYS A 81 15.98 -23.68 19.92
C LYS A 81 15.72 -25.05 20.52
N ALA A 82 15.00 -25.12 21.63
CA ALA A 82 14.55 -26.37 22.23
C ALA A 82 13.17 -26.79 21.69
N TRP A 83 12.89 -28.10 21.71
CA TRP A 83 11.60 -28.66 21.29
C TRP A 83 10.41 -28.15 22.12
N SER A 84 10.67 -27.75 23.38
CA SER A 84 9.71 -27.19 24.32
C SER A 84 9.71 -25.66 24.38
N GLU A 85 10.42 -24.99 23.46
CA GLU A 85 10.50 -23.54 23.40
C GLU A 85 9.66 -22.99 22.25
N VAL A 86 8.86 -21.95 22.52
CA VAL A 86 8.14 -21.16 21.50
C VAL A 86 8.64 -19.73 21.56
N GLY A 87 9.15 -19.25 20.43
CA GLY A 87 9.59 -17.87 20.25
C GLY A 87 8.61 -17.06 19.41
N SER A 88 8.79 -15.74 19.43
CA SER A 88 8.13 -14.83 18.49
C SER A 88 9.15 -14.27 17.49
N LEU A 89 8.86 -14.44 16.20
CA LEU A 89 9.57 -13.74 15.14
C LEU A 89 8.94 -12.35 15.00
N ASN A 90 9.61 -11.35 15.57
CA ASN A 90 9.23 -9.97 15.37
C ASN A 90 9.65 -9.53 13.96
N SER A 91 8.68 -9.17 13.10
CA SER A 91 8.98 -8.54 11.81
C SER A 91 9.39 -7.08 12.00
N HIS A 92 10.64 -6.86 12.41
CA HIS A 92 11.30 -5.57 12.22
C HIS A 92 11.80 -5.52 10.77
N SER A 93 10.93 -5.04 9.87
CA SER A 93 11.36 -4.36 8.63
C SER A 93 11.83 -2.96 8.96
#